data_AF-A0AAE7M3W3-F1
#
_entry.id   AF-A0AAE7M3W3-F1
#
_cell.length_a   1.000
_cell.length_b   1.000
_cell.length_c   1.000
_cell.angle_alpha   90.00
_cell.angle_beta   90.00
_cell.angle_gamma   90.00
#
_symmetry.space_group_name_H-M   'P 1'
#
loop_
_entity.id
_entity.type
_entity.pdbx_description
1 polymer ?
#
loop_
_entity_poly.entity_id
_entity_poly.type
_entity_poly.pdbx_seq_one_letter_code
_entity_poly.pdbx_strand_id
1 'polypeptide(L)'
;MGLTAIECPDGVCHSHHGGHAVERHAMQEVLQEHGREWCERLAERIYEMSVDTFSQTVMPSLHAAGWQRRHLDWEFKLADQESEPDRTLVDGIINATESFLRSSEVHRLFIQELVQGTFDEASDQHLRRSAVRDLIETELLVMLEERQEELLERLTSRLLGEAQGNAQQAHLAAYEGLQEVERLLTNHTEAI
;
A
#
# COMPACT_ATOMS: atom_id res chain seq x y z
N MET A 1 -2.29 3.82 0.43
CA MET A 1 -1.57 4.28 -0.78
C MET A 1 -0.13 3.78 -0.69
N GLY A 2 0.39 3.16 -1.74
CA GLY A 2 1.78 2.70 -1.81
C GLY A 2 2.76 3.85 -2.13
N LEU A 3 4.06 3.59 -2.03
CA LEU A 3 5.09 4.57 -2.37
C LEU A 3 5.20 4.71 -3.89
N THR A 4 5.22 5.94 -4.40
CA THR A 4 5.38 6.21 -5.84
C THR A 4 6.47 7.25 -6.05
N ALA A 5 7.17 7.21 -7.19
CA ALA A 5 8.14 8.24 -7.58
C ALA A 5 7.49 9.38 -8.39
N ILE A 6 6.25 9.17 -8.84
CA ILE A 6 5.49 10.08 -9.69
C ILE A 6 4.03 10.15 -9.24
N GLU A 7 3.34 11.19 -9.67
CA GLU A 7 1.87 11.30 -9.67
C GLU A 7 1.43 11.68 -11.08
N CYS A 8 0.32 11.13 -11.56
CA CYS A 8 -0.15 11.34 -12.92
C CYS A 8 -1.54 12.00 -13.00
N PRO A 9 -1.78 13.20 -12.43
CA PRO A 9 -3.05 13.90 -12.59
C PRO A 9 -3.35 14.23 -14.05
N ASP A 10 -4.61 14.09 -14.46
CA ASP A 10 -5.11 14.51 -15.78
C ASP A 10 -4.32 13.97 -16.99
N GLY A 11 -3.67 12.81 -16.84
CA GLY A 11 -2.91 12.16 -17.91
C GLY A 11 -1.47 12.63 -18.05
N VAL A 12 -0.97 13.51 -17.18
CA VAL A 12 0.42 13.98 -17.18
C VAL A 12 1.12 13.55 -15.90
N CYS A 13 2.23 12.84 -16.03
CA CYS A 13 3.04 12.35 -14.91
C CYS A 13 4.09 13.37 -14.48
N HIS A 14 4.13 13.66 -13.18
CA HIS A 14 5.06 14.58 -12.52
C HIS A 14 5.94 13.83 -11.53
N SER A 15 7.24 14.11 -11.51
CA SER A 15 8.13 13.56 -10.49
C SER A 15 7.96 14.29 -9.16
N HIS A 16 7.99 13.55 -8.06
CA HIS A 16 7.96 14.12 -6.69
C HIS A 16 9.16 15.01 -6.37
N HIS A 17 10.29 14.78 -7.03
CA HIS A 17 11.53 15.57 -6.87
C HIS A 17 11.62 16.78 -7.81
N GLY A 18 10.55 17.06 -8.56
CA GLY A 18 10.39 18.24 -9.41
C GLY A 18 11.19 18.19 -10.72
N GLY A 19 10.86 19.12 -11.62
CA GLY A 19 11.68 19.47 -12.79
C GLY A 19 11.29 18.83 -14.13
N HIS A 20 10.50 17.75 -14.14
CA HIS A 20 10.12 17.07 -15.38
C HIS A 20 8.67 16.60 -15.35
N ALA A 21 7.95 16.81 -16.46
CA ALA A 21 6.60 16.32 -16.70
C ALA A 21 6.58 15.55 -18.03
N VAL A 22 5.90 14.42 -18.06
CA VAL A 22 5.81 13.53 -19.23
C VAL A 22 4.38 13.03 -19.37
N GLU A 23 3.86 12.96 -20.59
CA GLU A 23 2.56 12.35 -20.88
C GLU A 23 2.49 10.91 -20.35
N ARG A 24 1.39 10.52 -19.72
CA ARG A 24 1.22 9.19 -19.09
C ARG A 24 1.51 8.06 -20.07
N HIS A 25 1.06 8.20 -21.32
CA HIS A 25 1.30 7.18 -22.33
C HIS A 25 2.80 6.99 -22.64
N ALA A 26 3.55 8.08 -22.75
CA ALA A 26 5.00 8.01 -22.97
C ALA A 26 5.71 7.42 -21.73
N MET A 27 5.24 7.75 -20.52
CA MET A 27 5.75 7.12 -19.29
C MET A 27 5.49 5.60 -19.29
N GLN A 28 4.28 5.17 -19.66
CA GLN A 28 3.93 3.75 -19.77
C GLN A 28 4.81 3.01 -20.79
N GLU A 29 5.00 3.58 -21.99
CA GLU A 29 5.84 2.97 -23.03
C GLU A 29 7.28 2.78 -22.55
N VAL A 30 7.87 3.80 -21.93
CA VAL A 30 9.24 3.73 -21.40
C VAL A 30 9.37 2.68 -20.28
N LEU A 31 8.41 2.65 -19.36
CA LEU A 31 8.39 1.66 -18.27
C LEU A 31 8.20 0.22 -18.80
N GLN A 32 7.38 0.04 -19.83
CA GLN A 32 7.17 -1.26 -20.48
C GLN A 32 8.40 -1.71 -21.28
N GLU A 33 9.04 -0.81 -22.02
CA GLU A 33 10.22 -1.09 -22.83
C GLU A 33 11.38 -1.59 -21.97
N HIS A 34 11.62 -0.96 -20.82
CA HIS A 34 12.71 -1.33 -19.92
C HIS A 34 12.35 -2.46 -18.96
N GLY A 35 11.09 -2.56 -18.57
CA GLY A 35 10.59 -3.57 -17.66
C GLY A 35 10.98 -3.34 -16.19
N ARG A 36 10.30 -4.08 -15.32
CA ARG A 36 10.36 -3.91 -13.86
C ARG A 36 11.77 -4.12 -13.28
N GLU A 37 12.46 -5.16 -13.69
CA GLU A 37 13.80 -5.51 -13.16
C GLU A 37 14.84 -4.42 -13.46
N TRP A 38 14.74 -3.77 -14.63
CA TRP A 38 15.60 -2.65 -14.97
C TRP A 38 15.29 -1.43 -14.10
N CYS A 39 14.01 -1.13 -13.87
CA CYS A 39 13.59 -0.02 -13.02
C CYS A 39 14.01 -0.22 -11.56
N GLU A 40 13.92 -1.45 -11.03
CA GLU A 40 14.40 -1.82 -9.70
C GLU A 40 15.91 -1.59 -9.56
N ARG A 41 16.72 -2.04 -10.54
CA ARG A 41 18.17 -1.77 -10.55
C ARG A 41 18.52 -0.29 -10.65
N LEU A 42 17.77 0.47 -11.45
CA LEU A 42 17.96 1.91 -11.57
C LEU A 42 17.65 2.63 -10.25
N ALA A 43 16.52 2.29 -9.63
CA ALA A 43 16.12 2.82 -8.34
C ALA A 43 17.12 2.45 -7.23
N GLU A 44 17.60 1.20 -7.21
CA GLU A 44 18.67 0.76 -6.32
C GLU A 44 19.94 1.60 -6.51
N ARG A 45 20.35 1.84 -7.76
CA ARG A 45 21.56 2.62 -8.04
C ARG A 45 21.43 4.08 -7.63
N ILE A 46 20.28 4.71 -7.90
CA ILE A 46 20.00 6.09 -7.47
C ILE A 46 19.96 6.16 -5.94
N TYR A 47 19.38 5.16 -5.29
CA TYR A 47 19.29 5.05 -3.85
C TYR A 47 20.68 4.93 -3.20
N GLU A 48 21.52 4.01 -3.67
CA GLU A 48 22.92 3.87 -3.22
C GLU A 48 23.67 5.20 -3.33
N MET A 49 23.60 5.85 -4.49
CA MET A 49 24.24 7.15 -4.70
C MET A 49 23.72 8.22 -3.73
N SER A 50 22.42 8.20 -3.42
CA SER A 50 21.79 9.15 -2.51
C SER A 50 22.17 8.88 -1.05
N VAL A 51 22.20 7.62 -0.62
CA VAL A 51 22.64 7.21 0.72
C VAL A 51 24.13 7.49 0.92
N ASP A 52 24.95 7.23 -0.08
CA ASP A 52 26.38 7.55 -0.05
C ASP A 52 26.59 9.06 0.08
N THR A 53 25.88 9.85 -0.74
CA THR A 53 25.95 11.32 -0.70
C THR A 53 25.45 11.87 0.63
N PHE A 54 24.32 11.35 1.14
CA PHE A 54 23.79 11.71 2.44
C PHE A 54 24.77 11.34 3.56
N SER A 55 25.34 10.13 3.52
CA SER A 55 26.31 9.68 4.50
C SER A 55 27.55 10.58 4.48
N GLN A 56 28.08 10.92 3.31
CA GLN A 56 29.23 11.82 3.18
C GLN A 56 28.92 13.26 3.61
N THR A 57 27.67 13.72 3.52
CA THR A 57 27.29 15.11 3.83
C THR A 57 26.85 15.27 5.29
N VAL A 58 26.06 14.32 5.78
CA VAL A 58 25.36 14.39 7.07
C VAL A 58 26.10 13.63 8.17
N MET A 59 26.72 12.47 7.88
CA MET A 59 27.45 11.72 8.92
C MET A 59 28.61 12.53 9.53
N PRO A 60 29.39 13.32 8.77
CA PRO A 60 30.38 14.21 9.39
C PRO A 60 29.76 15.23 10.35
N SER A 61 28.53 15.67 10.09
CA SER A 61 27.79 16.61 10.94
C SER A 61 27.21 15.93 12.19
N LEU A 62 26.78 14.66 12.08
CA LEU A 62 26.33 13.82 13.20
C LEU A 62 27.50 13.40 14.11
N HIS A 63 28.68 13.18 13.53
CA HIS A 63 29.91 12.88 14.26
C HIS A 63 30.68 14.13 14.71
N ALA A 64 30.22 15.33 14.36
CA ALA A 64 30.82 16.57 14.83
C ALA A 64 30.67 16.67 16.37
N ALA A 65 31.76 17.06 17.03
CA ALA A 65 31.79 17.22 18.48
C ALA A 65 30.65 18.13 18.95
N GLY A 66 29.75 17.58 19.77
CA GLY A 66 28.59 18.29 20.31
C GLY A 66 27.24 17.98 19.65
N TRP A 67 27.16 17.13 18.62
CA TRP A 67 25.85 16.59 18.18
C TRP A 67 25.23 15.70 19.27
N GLN A 68 25.99 14.71 19.78
CA GLN A 68 25.55 13.90 20.93
C GLN A 68 25.13 14.75 22.12
N ARG A 69 25.84 15.85 22.40
CA ARG A 69 25.52 16.75 23.50
C ARG A 69 24.23 17.55 23.26
N ARG A 70 23.95 17.96 22.02
CA ARG A 70 22.70 18.63 21.61
C ARG A 70 21.51 17.67 21.60
N HIS A 71 21.74 16.42 21.24
CA HIS A 71 20.75 15.34 21.30
C HIS A 71 20.42 14.98 22.75
N LEU A 72 21.43 14.81 23.60
CA LEU A 72 21.25 14.63 25.05
C LEU A 72 20.57 15.85 25.69
N ASP A 73 20.95 17.09 25.33
CA ASP A 73 20.27 18.30 25.79
C ASP A 73 18.78 18.35 25.38
N TRP A 74 18.42 17.76 24.23
CA TRP A 74 17.02 17.59 23.82
C TRP A 74 16.32 16.52 24.66
N GLU A 75 16.96 15.37 24.89
CA GLU A 75 16.44 14.33 25.79
C GLU A 75 16.23 14.84 27.23
N PHE A 76 17.13 15.69 27.74
CA PHE A 76 17.00 16.30 29.06
C PHE A 76 15.93 17.41 29.11
N LYS A 77 15.78 18.21 28.06
CA LYS A 77 14.70 19.23 27.98
C LYS A 77 13.31 18.61 27.90
N LEU A 78 13.19 17.38 27.41
CA LEU A 78 11.95 16.60 27.34
C LEU A 78 11.69 15.76 28.61
N ALA A 79 12.64 15.69 29.55
CA ALA A 79 12.52 14.85 30.75
C ALA A 79 11.56 15.40 31.81
N ASP A 80 11.31 16.71 31.82
CA ASP A 80 10.41 17.39 32.77
C ASP A 80 8.95 17.52 32.26
N GLN A 81 8.60 16.90 31.13
CA GLN A 81 7.23 16.86 30.60
C GLN A 81 6.65 15.45 30.77
N GLU A 82 5.42 15.34 31.29
CA GLU A 82 4.71 14.06 31.45
C GLU A 82 4.67 13.30 30.11
N SER A 83 4.98 12.00 30.13
CA SER A 83 5.28 11.24 28.92
C SER A 83 4.08 11.16 27.98
N GLU A 84 4.15 11.91 26.88
CA GLU A 84 3.19 11.83 25.79
C GLU A 84 3.54 10.71 24.78
N PRO A 85 2.52 10.16 24.08
CA PRO A 85 2.67 9.23 22.95
C PRO A 85 3.75 9.63 21.92
N ASP A 86 4.08 10.92 21.85
CA ASP A 86 5.10 11.51 21.00
C ASP A 86 6.52 10.98 21.23
N ARG A 87 6.90 10.61 22.47
CA ARG A 87 8.24 10.06 22.73
C ARG A 87 8.40 8.66 22.12
N THR A 88 7.40 7.80 22.30
CA THR A 88 7.35 6.46 21.69
C THR A 88 7.32 6.54 20.16
N LEU A 89 6.64 7.55 19.60
CA LEU A 89 6.62 7.81 18.17
C LEU A 89 8.01 8.24 17.66
N VAL A 90 8.69 9.16 18.34
CA VAL A 90 10.03 9.62 17.98
C VAL A 90 11.05 8.49 18.08
N ASP A 91 11.05 7.72 19.17
CA ASP A 91 11.92 6.55 19.34
C ASP A 91 11.62 5.47 18.28
N GLY A 92 10.34 5.31 17.91
CA GLY A 92 9.90 4.44 16.82
C GLY A 92 10.40 4.89 15.44
N ILE A 93 10.34 6.20 15.15
CA ILE A 93 10.85 6.79 13.90
C ILE A 93 12.36 6.66 13.82
N ILE A 94 13.09 6.90 14.91
CA ILE A 94 14.54 6.75 14.98
C ILE A 94 14.92 5.29 14.73
N ASN A 95 14.30 4.34 15.44
CA ASN A 95 14.57 2.92 15.27
C ASN A 95 14.20 2.40 13.87
N ALA A 96 13.09 2.88 13.30
CA ALA A 96 12.71 2.55 11.93
C ALA A 96 13.72 3.12 10.92
N THR A 97 14.20 4.34 11.15
CA THR A 97 15.22 4.99 10.30
C THR A 97 16.56 4.27 10.41
N GLU A 98 16.99 3.88 11.62
CA GLU A 98 18.21 3.10 11.81
C GLU A 98 18.10 1.70 11.20
N SER A 99 16.96 1.05 11.35
CA SER A 99 16.69 -0.28 10.76
C SER A 99 16.65 -0.21 9.25
N PHE A 100 16.06 0.86 8.69
CA PHE A 100 16.08 1.16 7.27
C PHE A 100 17.54 1.29 6.79
N LEU A 101 18.30 2.26 7.33
CA LEU A 101 19.68 2.55 6.91
C LEU A 101 20.65 1.36 7.01
N ARG A 102 20.40 0.39 7.90
CA ARG A 102 21.29 -0.74 8.14
C ARG A 102 20.88 -2.04 7.44
N SER A 103 19.64 -2.14 6.95
CA SER A 103 19.11 -3.39 6.40
C SER A 103 18.97 -3.34 4.88
N SER A 104 19.83 -4.11 4.20
CA SER A 104 19.75 -4.32 2.75
C SER A 104 18.43 -4.96 2.33
N GLU A 105 17.81 -5.78 3.17
CA GLU A 105 16.49 -6.37 2.92
C GLU A 105 15.39 -5.31 2.95
N VAL A 106 15.42 -4.40 3.94
CA VAL A 106 14.45 -3.29 4.03
C VAL A 106 14.64 -2.32 2.85
N HIS A 107 15.88 -2.02 2.47
CA HIS A 107 16.16 -1.23 1.26
C HIS A 107 15.56 -1.86 0.00
N ARG A 108 15.75 -3.17 -0.17
CA ARG A 108 15.22 -3.91 -1.33
C ARG A 108 13.70 -3.85 -1.39
N LEU A 109 13.03 -4.07 -0.25
CA LEU A 109 11.57 -3.98 -0.15
C LEU A 109 11.07 -2.57 -0.46
N PHE A 110 11.75 -1.53 0.02
CA PHE A 110 11.42 -0.14 -0.28
C PHE A 110 11.52 0.17 -1.78
N ILE A 111 12.59 -0.29 -2.45
CA ILE A 111 12.76 -0.12 -3.90
C ILE A 111 11.65 -0.84 -4.67
N GLN A 112 11.31 -2.05 -4.27
CA GLN A 112 10.25 -2.84 -4.91
C GLN A 112 8.88 -2.16 -4.79
N GLU A 113 8.55 -1.63 -3.61
CA GLU A 113 7.32 -0.87 -3.38
C GLU A 113 7.29 0.43 -4.19
N LEU A 114 8.39 1.19 -4.20
CA LEU A 114 8.49 2.44 -4.95
C LEU A 114 8.30 2.22 -6.46
N VAL A 115 8.97 1.20 -7.01
CA VAL A 115 8.84 0.85 -8.44
C VAL A 115 7.42 0.36 -8.71
N GLN A 116 6.87 -0.53 -7.89
CA GLN A 116 5.52 -1.04 -8.06
C GLN A 116 4.48 0.09 -8.06
N GLY A 117 4.53 1.00 -7.09
CA GLY A 117 3.62 2.13 -7.02
C GLY A 117 3.79 3.10 -8.20
N THR A 118 5.02 3.27 -8.71
CA THR A 118 5.28 4.07 -9.92
C THR A 118 4.65 3.44 -11.17
N PHE A 119 4.74 2.11 -11.31
CA PHE A 119 4.06 1.38 -12.38
C PHE A 119 2.53 1.47 -12.24
N ASP A 120 2.00 1.35 -11.02
CA ASP A 120 0.56 1.42 -10.77
C ASP A 120 0.01 2.82 -11.07
N GLU A 121 0.73 3.87 -10.70
CA GLU A 121 0.36 5.26 -10.98
C GLU A 121 0.50 5.62 -12.47
N ALA A 122 1.56 5.13 -13.13
CA ALA A 122 1.72 5.29 -14.57
C ALA A 122 0.67 4.50 -15.34
N SER A 123 0.24 3.34 -14.83
CA SER A 123 -0.75 2.50 -15.49
C SER A 123 -2.12 3.16 -15.46
N ASP A 124 -2.86 3.10 -16.58
CA ASP A 124 -4.25 3.56 -16.64
C ASP A 124 -5.19 2.52 -16.00
N GLN A 125 -4.81 2.03 -14.81
CA GLN A 125 -5.60 1.14 -13.99
C GLN A 125 -6.87 1.81 -13.48
N HIS A 126 -7.01 3.13 -13.63
CA HIS A 126 -8.24 3.83 -13.29
C HIS A 126 -9.44 3.25 -14.05
N LEU A 127 -9.28 2.98 -15.36
CA LEU A 127 -10.35 2.36 -16.15
C LEU A 127 -10.68 0.95 -15.64
N ARG A 128 -9.64 0.16 -15.30
CA ARG A 128 -9.82 -1.19 -14.75
C ARG A 128 -10.49 -1.15 -13.37
N ARG A 129 -10.07 -0.25 -12.49
CA ARG A 129 -10.63 -0.08 -11.13
C ARG A 129 -12.08 0.39 -11.19
N SER A 130 -12.38 1.36 -12.06
CA SER A 130 -13.75 1.79 -12.34
C SER A 130 -14.60 0.63 -12.87
N ALA A 131 -14.09 -0.16 -13.82
CA ALA A 131 -14.82 -1.31 -14.34
C ALA A 131 -15.09 -2.39 -13.27
N VAL A 132 -14.13 -2.66 -12.37
CA VAL A 132 -14.33 -3.61 -11.25
C VAL A 132 -15.34 -3.06 -10.26
N ARG A 133 -15.25 -1.77 -9.91
CA ARG A 133 -16.21 -1.12 -9.03
C ARG A 133 -17.63 -1.17 -9.59
N ASP A 134 -17.81 -0.77 -10.84
CA ASP A 134 -19.11 -0.80 -11.51
C ASP A 134 -19.67 -2.23 -11.57
N LEU A 135 -18.85 -3.21 -11.93
CA LEU A 135 -19.25 -4.63 -11.95
C LEU A 135 -19.75 -5.10 -10.57
N ILE A 136 -19.08 -4.71 -9.48
CA ILE A 136 -19.51 -5.12 -8.14
C ILE A 136 -20.80 -4.39 -7.73
N GLU A 137 -20.84 -3.07 -7.84
CA GLU A 137 -21.96 -2.24 -7.38
C GLU A 137 -23.23 -2.48 -8.19
N THR A 138 -23.12 -2.56 -9.51
CA THR A 138 -24.31 -2.56 -10.39
C THR A 138 -24.74 -3.93 -10.87
N GLU A 139 -23.84 -4.91 -10.93
CA GLU A 139 -24.17 -6.25 -11.43
C GLU A 139 -24.18 -7.27 -10.29
N LEU A 140 -23.09 -7.41 -9.54
CA LEU A 140 -22.95 -8.51 -8.58
C LEU A 140 -23.81 -8.33 -7.32
N LEU A 141 -23.80 -7.15 -6.71
CA LEU A 141 -24.62 -6.86 -5.52
C LEU A 141 -26.11 -6.90 -5.87
N VAL A 142 -26.49 -6.30 -7.00
CA VAL A 142 -27.87 -6.33 -7.51
C VAL A 142 -28.32 -7.76 -7.77
N MET A 143 -27.49 -8.59 -8.42
CA MET A 143 -27.82 -10.00 -8.66
C MET A 143 -27.98 -10.79 -7.34
N LEU A 144 -27.13 -10.52 -6.33
CA LEU A 144 -27.24 -11.17 -5.02
C LEU A 144 -28.55 -10.81 -4.31
N GLU A 145 -28.99 -9.55 -4.41
CA GLU A 145 -30.27 -9.09 -3.87
C GLU A 145 -31.45 -9.71 -4.64
N GLU A 146 -31.45 -9.62 -5.97
CA GLU A 146 -32.54 -10.13 -6.82
C GLU A 146 -32.73 -11.64 -6.73
N ARG A 147 -31.65 -12.39 -6.55
CA ARG A 147 -31.65 -13.86 -6.55
C ARG A 147 -31.43 -14.47 -5.17
N GLN A 148 -31.55 -13.67 -4.10
CA GLN A 148 -31.22 -14.09 -2.74
C GLN A 148 -31.95 -15.38 -2.34
N GLU A 149 -33.28 -15.44 -2.53
CA GLU A 149 -34.09 -16.59 -2.14
C GLU A 149 -33.71 -17.86 -2.94
N GLU A 150 -33.52 -17.74 -4.26
CA GLU A 150 -33.11 -18.85 -5.13
C GLU A 150 -31.73 -19.40 -4.72
N LEU A 151 -30.78 -18.51 -4.48
CA LEU A 151 -29.43 -18.88 -4.07
C LEU A 151 -29.44 -19.56 -2.70
N LEU A 152 -30.24 -19.04 -1.78
CA LEU A 152 -30.35 -19.56 -0.43
C LEU A 152 -30.98 -20.96 -0.40
N GLU A 153 -32.04 -21.19 -1.18
CA GLU A 153 -32.65 -22.52 -1.30
C GLU A 153 -31.66 -23.53 -1.89
N ARG A 154 -30.93 -23.14 -2.94
CA ARG A 154 -29.91 -23.99 -3.59
C ARG A 154 -28.74 -24.31 -2.65
N LEU A 155 -28.27 -23.33 -1.88
CA LEU A 155 -27.19 -23.52 -0.91
C LEU A 155 -27.64 -24.38 0.27
N THR A 156 -28.85 -24.14 0.79
CA THR A 156 -29.44 -24.94 1.86
C THR A 156 -29.54 -26.41 1.47
N SER A 157 -30.00 -26.70 0.24
CA SER A 157 -30.09 -28.07 -0.28
C SER A 157 -28.72 -28.75 -0.38
N ARG A 158 -27.68 -28.01 -0.79
CA ARG A 158 -26.30 -28.52 -0.87
C ARG A 158 -25.68 -28.80 0.50
N LEU A 159 -25.94 -27.93 1.48
CA LEU A 159 -25.40 -28.04 2.83
C LEU A 159 -26.16 -29.06 3.70
N LEU A 160 -27.27 -29.60 3.23
CA LEU A 160 -28.12 -30.52 4.00
C LEU A 160 -27.37 -31.78 4.45
N GLY A 161 -26.45 -32.28 3.63
CA GLY A 161 -25.61 -33.44 3.96
C GLY A 161 -24.63 -33.14 5.10
N GLU A 162 -23.99 -31.97 5.07
CA GLU A 162 -23.07 -31.51 6.12
C GLU A 162 -23.81 -31.17 7.42
N ALA A 163 -25.03 -30.66 7.31
CA ALA A 163 -25.92 -30.40 8.43
C ALA A 163 -26.62 -31.67 8.97
N GLN A 164 -26.22 -32.88 8.53
CA GLN A 164 -26.79 -34.15 8.99
C GLN A 164 -28.32 -34.23 8.83
N GLY A 165 -28.85 -33.62 7.77
CA GLY A 165 -30.30 -33.54 7.51
C GLY A 165 -31.03 -32.42 8.26
N ASN A 166 -30.34 -31.61 9.07
CA ASN A 166 -30.93 -30.46 9.75
C ASN A 166 -31.08 -29.27 8.77
N ALA A 167 -32.26 -29.17 8.16
CA ALA A 167 -32.60 -28.12 7.20
C ALA A 167 -32.46 -26.71 7.79
N GLN A 168 -32.79 -26.52 9.08
CA GLN A 168 -32.76 -25.19 9.70
C GLN A 168 -31.32 -24.72 9.93
N GLN A 169 -30.42 -25.64 10.29
CA GLN A 169 -28.99 -25.36 10.41
C GLN A 169 -28.34 -25.11 9.03
N ALA A 170 -28.69 -25.90 8.02
CA ALA A 170 -28.22 -25.69 6.65
C ALA A 170 -28.66 -24.32 6.08
N HIS A 171 -29.91 -23.92 6.35
CA HIS A 171 -30.45 -22.63 5.94
C HIS A 171 -29.74 -21.47 6.63
N LEU A 172 -29.51 -21.56 7.95
CA LEU A 172 -28.79 -20.52 8.68
C LEU A 172 -27.36 -20.34 8.16
N ALA A 173 -26.62 -21.43 7.95
CA ALA A 173 -25.27 -21.39 7.39
C ALA A 173 -25.24 -20.81 5.96
N ALA A 174 -26.22 -21.16 5.12
CA ALA A 174 -26.35 -20.59 3.78
C ALA A 174 -26.62 -19.08 3.82
N TYR A 175 -27.49 -18.63 4.73
CA TYR A 175 -27.82 -17.22 4.92
C TYR A 175 -26.60 -16.41 5.39
N GLU A 176 -25.91 -16.89 6.43
CA GLU A 176 -24.72 -16.24 6.97
C GLU A 176 -23.60 -16.16 5.93
N GLY A 177 -23.39 -17.24 5.14
CA GLY A 177 -22.42 -17.24 4.05
C GLY A 177 -22.75 -16.25 2.93
N LEU A 178 -24.04 -16.09 2.58
CA LEU A 178 -24.46 -15.07 1.60
C LEU A 178 -24.18 -13.65 2.12
N GLN A 179 -24.50 -13.37 3.38
CA GLN A 179 -24.19 -12.08 4.01
C GLN A 179 -22.69 -11.80 4.11
N GLU A 180 -21.88 -12.83 4.32
CA GLU A 180 -20.42 -12.71 4.33
C GLU A 180 -19.89 -12.33 2.95
N VAL A 181 -20.37 -12.98 1.88
CA VAL A 181 -19.98 -12.65 0.50
C VAL A 181 -20.39 -11.23 0.14
N GLU A 182 -21.62 -10.82 0.46
CA GLU A 182 -22.08 -9.45 0.22
C GLU A 182 -21.18 -8.42 0.91
N ARG A 183 -20.81 -8.68 2.17
CA ARG A 183 -19.90 -7.80 2.92
C ARG A 183 -18.50 -7.76 2.32
N LEU A 184 -17.97 -8.90 1.86
CA LEU A 184 -16.67 -8.96 1.21
C LEU A 184 -16.65 -8.15 -0.08
N LEU A 185 -17.72 -8.24 -0.88
CA LEU A 185 -17.86 -7.47 -2.10
C LEU A 185 -17.90 -5.97 -1.80
N THR A 186 -18.75 -5.53 -0.87
CA THR A 186 -18.83 -4.11 -0.46
C THR A 186 -17.49 -3.57 0.06
N ASN A 187 -16.83 -4.31 0.95
CA ASN A 187 -15.52 -3.92 1.49
C ASN A 187 -14.45 -3.84 0.40
N HIS A 188 -14.51 -4.72 -0.60
CA HIS A 188 -13.57 -4.68 -1.72
C HIS A 188 -13.79 -3.43 -2.56
N THR A 189 -15.04 -3.04 -2.81
CA THR A 189 -15.35 -1.83 -3.58
C THR A 189 -14.93 -0.55 -2.85
N GLU A 190 -15.04 -0.51 -1.53
CA GLU A 190 -14.56 0.62 -0.70
C GLU A 190 -13.03 0.72 -0.67
N ALA A 191 -12.32 -0.39 -0.91
CA ALA A 191 -10.87 -0.45 -0.90
C ALA A 191 -10.20 -0.18 -2.27
N ILE A 192 -10.97 -0.14 -3.36
CA ILE A 192 -10.52 0.13 -4.74
C ILE A 192 -10.54 1.63 -5.03
#